data_AF-A0A7K1ZQS0-F1
#
_entry.id   AF-A0A7K1ZQS0-F1
#
_cell.length_a   1.000
_cell.length_b   1.000
_cell.length_c   1.000
_cell.angle_alpha   90.00
_cell.angle_beta   90.00
_cell.angle_gamma   90.00
#
_symmetry.space_group_name_H-M   'P 1'
#
loop_
_entity.id
_entity.type
_entity.pdbx_description
1 polymer ?
#
loop_
_entity_poly.entity_id
_entity_poly.type
_entity_poly.pdbx_seq_one_letter_code
_entity_poly.pdbx_strand_id
1 'polypeptide(L)'
;QGPVPAKYAALTSLDTLNLSNNKLTGALPHQVAILGAKLSNCNLSNNAGICVPDSPEYVALDTDPICHLRLRGDCLGSDLVAVSELKAVPGERSIQLTWSITPSSSKITFFVEDTRPQPTTIGQVQVDSEAQTNFTYTVEDLDPGRYSFQIRQVSANGAYRITGPVTVELYAEGLVTYKVYPNPFSTEAVLQFTSGTYGSIDIALYDLLGRRIQTLFSGTPPLHQSTRIKIKSDGLSAGTYIVRSRIEDRPASSQRIVFVRD
;
A
#
# COMPACT_ATOMS: atom_id res chain seq x y z
N GLN A 1 -23.02 8.17 33.92
CA GLN A 1 -23.24 8.22 32.46
C GLN A 1 -21.94 8.62 31.78
N GLY A 2 -21.70 8.22 30.54
CA GLY A 2 -20.46 8.50 29.79
C GLY A 2 -19.53 7.29 29.65
N PRO A 3 -18.35 7.44 29.02
CA PRO A 3 -17.42 6.34 28.81
C PRO A 3 -16.76 5.84 30.08
N VAL A 4 -16.31 4.58 30.05
CA VAL A 4 -15.45 4.04 31.11
C VAL A 4 -14.11 4.78 31.05
N PRO A 5 -13.66 5.42 32.15
CA PRO A 5 -12.39 6.12 32.17
C PRO A 5 -11.19 5.16 32.01
N ALA A 6 -10.33 5.39 31.02
CA ALA A 6 -9.11 4.59 30.81
C ALA A 6 -8.19 4.57 32.05
N LYS A 7 -8.22 5.62 32.87
CA LYS A 7 -7.46 5.73 34.13
C LYS A 7 -7.76 4.63 35.15
N TYR A 8 -8.87 3.90 35.03
CA TYR A 8 -9.13 2.75 35.90
C TYR A 8 -8.08 1.65 35.73
N ALA A 9 -7.44 1.55 34.56
CA ALA A 9 -6.31 0.64 34.35
C ALA A 9 -5.11 0.91 35.26
N ALA A 10 -4.99 2.10 35.87
CA ALA A 10 -3.94 2.42 36.82
C ALA A 10 -4.18 1.83 38.22
N LEU A 11 -5.37 1.28 38.49
CA LEU A 11 -5.71 0.65 39.77
C LEU A 11 -5.19 -0.79 39.81
N THR A 12 -3.88 -0.96 39.87
CA THR A 12 -3.21 -2.27 39.71
C THR A 12 -3.46 -3.25 40.86
N SER A 13 -3.89 -2.78 42.03
CA SER A 13 -4.27 -3.62 43.19
C SER A 13 -5.76 -3.94 43.26
N LEU A 14 -6.54 -3.55 42.25
CA LEU A 14 -7.98 -3.80 42.22
C LEU A 14 -8.24 -5.31 42.06
N ASP A 15 -9.17 -5.84 42.85
CA ASP A 15 -9.61 -7.25 42.75
C ASP A 15 -11.03 -7.36 42.14
N THR A 16 -11.88 -6.38 42.45
CA THR A 16 -13.27 -6.34 42.01
C THR A 16 -13.61 -5.00 41.34
N LEU A 17 -14.21 -5.07 40.15
CA LEU A 17 -14.77 -3.93 39.43
C LEU A 17 -16.22 -4.22 39.02
N ASN A 18 -17.17 -3.63 39.74
CA ASN A 18 -18.59 -3.73 39.38
C ASN A 18 -19.13 -2.35 39.00
N LEU A 19 -19.40 -2.19 37.70
CA LEU A 19 -20.00 -0.99 37.11
C LEU A 19 -21.33 -1.33 36.41
N SER A 20 -21.91 -2.47 36.73
CA SER A 20 -23.17 -2.92 36.12
C SER A 20 -24.33 -1.96 36.40
N ASN A 21 -25.35 -1.99 35.55
CA ASN A 21 -26.59 -1.21 35.73
C ASN A 21 -26.39 0.31 35.77
N ASN A 22 -25.48 0.81 34.94
CA ASN A 22 -25.24 2.23 34.77
C ASN A 22 -25.70 2.71 33.39
N LYS A 23 -25.42 3.97 33.08
CA LYS A 23 -25.63 4.59 31.76
C LYS A 23 -24.30 4.79 31.03
N LEU A 24 -23.40 3.80 31.11
CA LEU A 24 -22.10 3.88 30.45
C LEU A 24 -22.27 3.72 28.93
N THR A 25 -21.44 4.43 28.17
CA THR A 25 -21.54 4.55 26.72
C THR A 25 -20.16 4.47 26.05
N GLY A 26 -20.07 4.05 24.79
CA GLY A 26 -18.83 4.01 24.02
C GLY A 26 -18.01 2.74 24.21
N ALA A 27 -16.85 2.69 23.58
CA ALA A 27 -15.96 1.53 23.65
C ALA A 27 -15.34 1.39 25.07
N LEU A 28 -15.29 0.15 25.57
CA LEU A 28 -14.52 -0.18 26.76
C LEU A 28 -13.03 0.05 26.47
N PRO A 29 -12.30 0.94 27.16
CA PRO A 29 -10.89 1.17 26.87
C PRO A 29 -10.05 -0.11 26.99
N HIS A 30 -9.14 -0.32 26.04
CA HIS A 30 -8.35 -1.56 25.95
C HIS A 30 -7.56 -1.83 27.22
N GLN A 31 -6.99 -0.80 27.86
CA GLN A 31 -6.26 -0.96 29.11
C GLN A 31 -7.17 -1.42 30.27
N VAL A 32 -8.45 -1.05 30.25
CA VAL A 32 -9.44 -1.51 31.24
C VAL A 32 -9.88 -2.94 30.94
N ALA A 33 -9.94 -3.34 29.66
CA ALA A 33 -10.15 -4.74 29.28
C ALA A 33 -8.98 -5.63 29.77
N ILE A 34 -7.73 -5.18 29.60
CA ILE A 34 -6.54 -5.87 30.15
C ILE A 34 -6.62 -6.00 31.68
N LEU A 35 -7.02 -4.93 32.38
CA LEU A 35 -7.23 -4.98 33.82
C LEU A 35 -8.32 -6.02 34.16
N GLY A 36 -9.47 -5.95 33.48
CA GLY A 36 -10.61 -6.82 33.67
C GLY A 36 -10.29 -8.31 33.54
N ALA A 37 -9.42 -8.67 32.60
CA ALA A 37 -8.92 -10.05 32.43
C ALA A 37 -8.13 -10.58 33.63
N LYS A 38 -7.68 -9.70 34.54
CA LYS A 38 -6.91 -10.06 35.75
C LYS A 38 -7.74 -10.02 37.04
N LEU A 39 -8.94 -9.45 37.00
CA LEU A 39 -9.77 -9.28 38.20
C LEU A 39 -10.47 -10.59 38.58
N SER A 40 -10.62 -10.85 39.88
CA SER A 40 -11.43 -11.96 40.37
C SER A 40 -12.91 -11.77 40.06
N ASN A 41 -13.37 -10.51 40.00
CA ASN A 41 -14.73 -10.17 39.63
C ASN A 41 -14.79 -8.88 38.81
N CYS A 42 -15.19 -9.00 37.55
CA CYS A 42 -15.42 -7.85 36.68
C CYS A 42 -16.81 -7.91 36.05
N ASN A 43 -17.64 -6.90 36.29
CA ASN A 43 -19.00 -6.84 35.76
C ASN A 43 -19.36 -5.45 35.24
N LEU A 44 -19.50 -5.34 33.91
CA LEU A 44 -19.94 -4.14 33.19
C LEU A 44 -21.33 -4.31 32.53
N SER A 45 -22.03 -5.40 32.82
CA SER A 45 -23.35 -5.71 32.22
C SER A 45 -24.41 -4.64 32.48
N ASN A 46 -25.50 -4.66 31.70
CA ASN A 46 -26.62 -3.72 31.82
C ASN A 46 -26.22 -2.24 31.65
N ASN A 47 -25.25 -1.98 30.76
CA ASN A 47 -24.92 -0.66 30.26
C ASN A 47 -25.21 -0.63 28.76
N ALA A 48 -26.39 -0.16 28.35
CA ALA A 48 -26.86 -0.33 26.97
C ALA A 48 -25.99 0.34 25.90
N GLY A 49 -25.20 1.35 26.26
CA GLY A 49 -24.35 2.07 25.33
C GLY A 49 -22.88 1.65 25.34
N ILE A 50 -22.44 0.77 26.26
CA ILE A 50 -21.06 0.29 26.27
C ILE A 50 -20.91 -0.88 25.30
N CYS A 51 -19.77 -0.96 24.63
CA CYS A 51 -19.44 -2.08 23.76
C CYS A 51 -17.95 -2.44 23.88
N VAL A 52 -17.62 -3.67 23.50
CA VAL A 52 -16.23 -4.13 23.39
C VAL A 52 -15.89 -4.26 21.91
N PRO A 53 -14.89 -3.52 21.39
CA PRO A 53 -14.52 -3.61 19.99
C PRO A 53 -14.03 -5.01 19.59
N ASP A 54 -14.46 -5.51 18.44
CA ASP A 54 -13.99 -6.78 17.85
C ASP A 54 -12.64 -6.64 17.11
N SER A 55 -11.66 -6.02 17.79
CA SER A 55 -10.33 -5.75 17.23
C SER A 55 -9.31 -6.82 17.63
N PRO A 56 -8.21 -7.00 16.86
CA PRO A 56 -7.15 -7.93 17.21
C PRO A 56 -6.61 -7.74 18.64
N GLU A 57 -6.56 -6.51 19.14
CA GLU A 57 -6.09 -6.19 20.48
C GLU A 57 -7.02 -6.73 21.59
N TYR A 58 -8.34 -6.76 21.39
CA TYR A 58 -9.29 -7.35 22.35
C TYR A 58 -9.39 -8.87 22.17
N VAL A 59 -9.33 -9.36 20.93
CA VAL A 59 -9.30 -10.80 20.63
C VAL A 59 -8.05 -11.46 21.25
N ALA A 60 -6.91 -10.79 21.20
CA ALA A 60 -5.66 -11.27 21.79
C ALA A 60 -5.68 -11.42 23.32
N LEU A 61 -6.69 -10.87 24.00
CA LEU A 61 -6.87 -11.08 25.44
C LEU A 61 -7.40 -12.48 25.77
N ASP A 62 -7.84 -13.26 24.78
CA ASP A 62 -8.34 -14.64 24.92
C ASP A 62 -9.36 -14.81 26.06
N THR A 63 -10.19 -13.78 26.26
CA THR A 63 -11.12 -13.65 27.40
C THR A 63 -12.47 -13.11 26.93
N ASP A 64 -13.23 -13.88 26.14
CA ASP A 64 -14.62 -13.54 25.79
C ASP A 64 -15.59 -14.37 26.67
N PRO A 65 -16.46 -13.74 27.49
CA PRO A 65 -16.72 -12.29 27.61
C PRO A 65 -15.74 -11.50 28.49
N ILE A 66 -15.37 -10.30 28.03
CA ILE A 66 -14.57 -9.33 28.80
C ILE A 66 -15.51 -8.60 29.76
N CYS A 67 -15.37 -8.84 31.07
CA CYS A 67 -16.19 -8.19 32.11
C CYS A 67 -17.71 -8.29 31.87
N HIS A 68 -18.15 -9.47 31.40
CA HIS A 68 -19.55 -9.77 31.02
C HIS A 68 -20.07 -8.99 29.79
N LEU A 69 -19.17 -8.46 28.96
CA LEU A 69 -19.49 -7.87 27.66
C LEU A 69 -18.87 -8.73 26.55
N ARG A 70 -19.60 -8.89 25.45
CA ARG A 70 -19.12 -9.59 24.25
C ARG A 70 -18.54 -8.63 23.23
N LEU A 71 -17.64 -9.15 22.40
CA LEU A 71 -17.12 -8.44 21.24
C LEU A 71 -18.25 -8.01 20.29
N ARG A 72 -18.12 -6.81 19.72
CA ARG A 72 -19.03 -6.24 18.73
C ARG A 72 -18.27 -5.49 17.64
N GLY A 73 -18.50 -5.89 16.39
CA GLY A 73 -17.92 -5.23 15.21
C GLY A 73 -18.49 -3.84 14.92
N ASP A 74 -19.69 -3.52 15.44
CA ASP A 74 -20.33 -2.21 15.32
C ASP A 74 -20.06 -1.30 16.52
N CYS A 75 -19.00 -1.57 17.29
CA CYS A 75 -18.59 -0.74 18.43
C CYS A 75 -17.96 0.58 17.96
N LEU A 76 -18.79 1.41 17.32
CA LEU A 76 -18.46 2.72 16.81
C LEU A 76 -18.49 3.71 17.98
N GLY A 77 -17.31 4.11 18.45
CA GLY A 77 -17.21 5.28 19.32
C GLY A 77 -17.62 6.55 18.56
N SER A 78 -18.24 7.50 19.25
CA SER A 78 -18.49 8.87 18.75
C SER A 78 -17.23 9.63 18.33
N ASP A 79 -16.06 9.08 18.67
CA ASP A 79 -14.75 9.70 18.53
C ASP A 79 -14.04 9.26 17.23
N LEU A 80 -14.68 8.39 16.44
CA LEU A 80 -14.22 8.02 15.11
C LEU A 80 -14.64 9.07 14.08
N VAL A 81 -13.84 9.26 13.04
CA VAL A 81 -14.07 10.29 12.02
C VAL A 81 -14.39 9.65 10.69
N ALA A 82 -15.07 10.36 9.80
CA ALA A 82 -15.20 9.88 8.44
C ALA A 82 -13.83 9.95 7.76
N VAL A 83 -13.44 8.86 7.10
CA VAL A 83 -12.20 8.70 6.35
C VAL A 83 -12.61 8.52 4.89
N SER A 84 -11.99 9.26 3.99
CA SER A 84 -12.21 9.12 2.56
C SER A 84 -11.69 7.77 2.05
N GLU A 85 -12.01 7.47 0.79
CA GLU A 85 -11.45 6.30 0.13
C GLU A 85 -9.92 6.38 0.10
N LEU A 86 -9.27 5.28 0.51
CA LEU A 86 -7.82 5.15 0.48
C LEU A 86 -7.33 5.08 -0.98
N LYS A 87 -6.40 5.96 -1.35
CA LYS A 87 -5.78 5.97 -2.68
C LYS A 87 -4.34 5.53 -2.59
N ALA A 88 -3.87 4.80 -3.59
CA ALA A 88 -2.49 4.37 -3.73
C ALA A 88 -1.94 4.80 -5.09
N VAL A 89 -0.76 5.43 -5.09
CA VAL A 89 -0.06 5.86 -6.30
C VAL A 89 1.31 5.17 -6.33
N PRO A 90 1.62 4.38 -7.38
CA PRO A 90 2.92 3.74 -7.51
C PRO A 90 4.01 4.76 -7.88
N GLY A 91 5.17 4.64 -7.24
CA GLY A 91 6.44 5.28 -7.59
C GLY A 91 7.44 4.27 -8.17
N GLU A 92 8.74 4.60 -8.16
CA GLU A 92 9.78 3.71 -8.73
C GLU A 92 9.98 2.43 -7.92
N ARG A 93 10.24 2.57 -6.62
CA ARG A 93 10.37 1.48 -5.63
C ARG A 93 9.52 1.74 -4.39
N SER A 94 8.44 2.49 -4.58
CA SER A 94 7.60 2.94 -3.47
C SER A 94 6.14 3.04 -3.86
N ILE A 95 5.26 3.04 -2.87
CA ILE A 95 3.83 3.30 -3.04
C ILE A 95 3.45 4.40 -2.07
N GLN A 96 2.89 5.48 -2.61
CA GLN A 96 2.35 6.57 -1.80
C GLN A 96 0.86 6.33 -1.55
N LEU A 97 0.51 6.17 -0.28
CA LEU A 97 -0.85 6.06 0.20
C LEU A 97 -1.35 7.44 0.64
N THR A 98 -2.55 7.81 0.21
CA THR A 98 -3.17 9.08 0.58
C THR A 98 -4.62 8.88 1.00
N TRP A 99 -5.01 9.57 2.07
CA TRP A 99 -6.39 9.62 2.55
C TRP A 99 -6.64 10.95 3.26
N SER A 100 -7.91 11.23 3.50
CA SER A 100 -8.35 12.42 4.21
C SER A 100 -9.45 12.10 5.20
N ILE A 101 -9.65 12.99 6.18
CA ILE A 101 -10.69 12.87 7.19
C ILE A 101 -11.53 14.14 7.29
N THR A 102 -12.73 13.98 7.84
CA THR A 102 -13.47 15.12 8.38
C THR A 102 -12.71 15.73 9.57
N PRO A 103 -12.60 17.07 9.69
CA PRO A 103 -11.96 17.72 10.82
C PRO A 103 -12.47 17.19 12.17
N SER A 104 -11.57 17.01 13.12
CA SER A 104 -11.91 16.45 14.43
C SER A 104 -10.92 16.90 15.50
N SER A 105 -11.43 17.12 16.70
CA SER A 105 -10.65 17.33 17.92
C SER A 105 -10.22 16.03 18.61
N SER A 106 -10.68 14.88 18.10
CA SER A 106 -10.39 13.58 18.69
C SER A 106 -8.96 13.15 18.40
N LYS A 107 -8.25 12.66 19.43
CA LYS A 107 -6.94 12.01 19.25
C LYS A 107 -7.12 10.67 18.56
N ILE A 108 -6.58 10.55 17.35
CA ILE A 108 -6.73 9.41 16.46
C ILE A 108 -5.36 8.97 15.98
N THR A 109 -5.16 7.65 15.90
CA THR A 109 -4.01 7.02 15.27
C THR A 109 -4.49 6.19 14.09
N PHE A 110 -3.85 6.36 12.93
CA PHE A 110 -4.02 5.51 11.77
C PHE A 110 -2.90 4.48 11.74
N PHE A 111 -3.25 3.21 11.61
CA PHE A 111 -2.33 2.13 11.33
C PHE A 111 -2.45 1.78 9.84
N VAL A 112 -1.31 1.79 9.15
CA VAL A 112 -1.20 1.36 7.76
C VAL A 112 -0.92 -0.13 7.76
N GLU A 113 -1.72 -0.91 7.05
CA GLU A 113 -1.62 -2.37 7.05
C GLU A 113 -1.43 -2.89 5.63
N ASP A 114 -0.43 -3.76 5.42
CA ASP A 114 -0.38 -4.65 4.26
C ASP A 114 -1.31 -5.83 4.52
N THR A 115 -2.22 -6.09 3.61
CA THR A 115 -3.27 -7.11 3.76
C THR A 115 -2.85 -8.49 3.26
N ARG A 116 -1.60 -8.65 2.79
CA ARG A 116 -1.12 -9.89 2.15
C ARG A 116 -0.07 -10.61 3.01
N PRO A 117 -0.18 -11.94 3.16
CA PRO A 117 -1.38 -12.77 2.92
C PRO A 117 -2.51 -12.48 3.94
N GLN A 118 -2.17 -11.81 5.04
CA GLN A 118 -3.05 -11.41 6.12
C GLN A 118 -2.66 -9.99 6.61
N PRO A 119 -3.59 -9.23 7.20
CA PRO A 119 -3.32 -7.88 7.69
C PRO A 119 -2.14 -7.82 8.67
N THR A 120 -1.13 -7.02 8.32
CA THR A 120 0.05 -6.75 9.14
C THR A 120 0.31 -5.25 9.15
N THR A 121 0.46 -4.66 10.34
CA THR A 121 0.79 -3.24 10.48
C THR A 121 2.22 -2.97 10.03
N ILE A 122 2.37 -2.07 9.06
CA ILE A 122 3.66 -1.64 8.50
C ILE A 122 4.05 -0.21 8.91
N GLY A 123 3.07 0.56 9.39
CA GLY A 123 3.30 1.94 9.81
C GLY A 123 2.15 2.53 10.61
N GLN A 124 2.38 3.70 11.19
CA GLN A 124 1.37 4.47 11.87
C GLN A 124 1.52 5.96 11.62
N VAL A 125 0.40 6.68 11.61
CA VAL A 125 0.33 8.14 11.47
C VAL A 125 -0.62 8.67 12.52
N GLN A 126 -0.16 9.61 13.34
CA GLN A 126 -0.99 10.27 14.35
C GLN A 126 -1.58 11.56 13.80
N VAL A 127 -2.77 11.92 14.28
CA VAL A 127 -3.35 13.24 14.02
C VAL A 127 -2.73 14.22 15.02
N ASP A 128 -1.88 15.12 14.52
CA ASP A 128 -1.09 16.03 15.36
C ASP A 128 -1.81 17.36 15.63
N SER A 129 -2.82 17.70 14.82
CA SER A 129 -3.58 18.96 14.92
C SER A 129 -5.01 18.78 14.42
N GLU A 130 -5.97 19.48 15.03
CA GLU A 130 -7.38 19.48 14.61
C GLU A 130 -7.59 20.01 13.19
N ALA A 131 -6.65 20.82 12.68
CA ALA A 131 -6.66 21.33 11.32
C ALA A 131 -6.14 20.33 10.28
N GLN A 132 -5.45 19.27 10.71
CA GLN A 132 -4.85 18.28 9.83
C GLN A 132 -5.92 17.31 9.32
N THR A 133 -6.23 17.41 8.03
CA THR A 133 -7.29 16.62 7.39
C THR A 133 -6.80 15.72 6.27
N ASN A 134 -5.54 15.89 5.82
CA ASN A 134 -4.95 15.10 4.74
C ASN A 134 -3.70 14.39 5.25
N PHE A 135 -3.56 13.12 4.87
CA PHE A 135 -2.49 12.25 5.34
C PHE A 135 -1.86 11.55 4.15
N THR A 136 -0.55 11.33 4.28
CA THR A 136 0.27 10.59 3.32
C THR A 136 1.14 9.61 4.07
N TYR A 137 1.34 8.43 3.50
CA TYR A 137 2.29 7.44 3.98
C TYR A 137 2.97 6.77 2.79
N THR A 138 4.29 6.71 2.80
CA THR A 138 5.08 6.11 1.71
C THR A 138 5.63 4.77 2.18
N VAL A 139 5.30 3.71 1.45
CA VAL A 139 5.94 2.40 1.60
C VAL A 139 7.11 2.36 0.62
N GLU A 140 8.33 2.21 1.12
CA GLU A 140 9.56 2.23 0.32
C GLU A 140 10.15 0.83 0.15
N ASP A 141 11.24 0.74 -0.64
CA ASP A 141 12.01 -0.47 -0.89
C ASP A 141 11.21 -1.68 -1.37
N LEU A 142 10.18 -1.41 -2.17
CA LEU A 142 9.29 -2.44 -2.69
C LEU A 142 9.82 -3.09 -3.95
N ASP A 143 9.66 -4.41 -4.02
CA ASP A 143 9.87 -5.18 -5.25
C ASP A 143 8.64 -5.08 -6.18
N PRO A 144 8.83 -5.30 -7.49
CA PRO A 144 7.71 -5.42 -8.41
C PRO A 144 6.72 -6.50 -7.97
N GLY A 145 5.43 -6.17 -7.98
CA GLY A 145 4.37 -7.08 -7.57
C GLY A 145 3.06 -6.36 -7.27
N ARG A 146 2.02 -7.15 -7.00
CA ARG A 146 0.68 -6.63 -6.67
C ARG A 146 0.52 -6.48 -5.15
N TYR A 147 0.36 -5.25 -4.69
CA TYR A 147 0.18 -4.86 -3.29
C TYR A 147 -1.28 -4.58 -2.93
N SER A 148 -1.63 -4.76 -1.66
CA SER A 148 -2.96 -4.46 -1.14
C SER A 148 -2.86 -3.90 0.27
N PHE A 149 -3.33 -2.67 0.47
CA PHE A 149 -3.22 -1.94 1.73
C PHE A 149 -4.57 -1.50 2.27
N GLN A 150 -4.68 -1.33 3.58
CA GLN A 150 -5.84 -0.71 4.22
C GLN A 150 -5.39 0.21 5.36
N ILE A 151 -6.28 1.09 5.79
CA ILE A 151 -6.07 1.93 6.98
C ILE A 151 -6.99 1.43 8.09
N ARG A 152 -6.40 1.17 9.26
CA ARG A 152 -7.13 0.98 10.51
C ARG A 152 -7.01 2.22 11.38
N GLN A 153 -8.11 2.95 11.53
CA GLN A 153 -8.21 4.05 12.46
C GLN A 153 -8.47 3.53 13.87
N VAL A 154 -7.80 4.06 14.89
CA VAL A 154 -8.08 3.82 16.32
C VAL A 154 -8.15 5.16 17.05
N SER A 155 -9.22 5.40 17.83
CA SER A 155 -9.33 6.56 18.71
C SER A 155 -8.71 6.28 20.09
N ALA A 156 -8.44 7.34 20.87
CA ALA A 156 -7.85 7.23 22.20
C ALA A 156 -8.62 6.34 23.21
N ASN A 157 -9.92 6.12 22.98
CA ASN A 157 -10.77 5.25 23.80
C ASN A 157 -10.79 3.78 23.33
N GLY A 158 -10.05 3.42 22.27
CA GLY A 158 -9.97 2.07 21.72
C GLY A 158 -11.01 1.73 20.66
N ALA A 159 -11.96 2.62 20.33
CA ALA A 159 -12.81 2.40 19.16
C ALA A 159 -11.98 2.41 17.88
N TYR A 160 -12.35 1.59 16.89
CA TYR A 160 -11.61 1.49 15.64
C TYR A 160 -12.54 1.36 14.43
N ARG A 161 -12.02 1.71 13.25
CA ARG A 161 -12.65 1.45 11.96
C ARG A 161 -11.59 1.12 10.93
N ILE A 162 -11.89 0.21 10.01
CA ILE A 162 -11.00 -0.18 8.91
C ILE A 162 -11.61 0.30 7.59
N THR A 163 -10.79 0.78 6.67
CA THR A 163 -11.22 1.09 5.30
C THR A 163 -11.38 -0.17 4.45
N GLY A 164 -12.01 -0.08 3.28
CA GLY A 164 -11.79 -1.10 2.25
C GLY A 164 -10.32 -1.14 1.84
N PRO A 165 -9.80 -2.30 1.37
CA PRO A 165 -8.44 -2.38 0.88
C PRO A 165 -8.29 -1.65 -0.47
N VAL A 166 -7.18 -0.96 -0.67
CA VAL A 166 -6.73 -0.46 -1.97
C VAL A 166 -5.71 -1.43 -2.54
N THR A 167 -5.91 -1.87 -3.78
CA THR A 167 -4.93 -2.68 -4.52
C THR A 167 -4.15 -1.79 -5.48
N VAL A 168 -2.85 -2.00 -5.56
CA VAL A 168 -1.95 -1.31 -6.49
C VAL A 168 -0.86 -2.27 -6.94
N GLU A 169 -0.41 -2.14 -8.19
CA GLU A 169 0.63 -3.00 -8.76
C GLU A 169 1.88 -2.16 -9.03
N LEU A 170 3.02 -2.62 -8.51
CA LEU A 170 4.35 -2.12 -8.86
C LEU A 170 4.93 -2.99 -9.96
N TYR A 171 5.54 -2.36 -10.95
CA TYR A 171 6.07 -3.04 -12.10
C TYR A 171 7.59 -2.97 -12.13
N ALA A 172 8.21 -3.94 -12.81
CA ALA A 172 9.65 -4.03 -12.90
C ALA A 172 10.26 -2.82 -13.60
N GLU A 173 11.40 -2.37 -13.10
CA GLU A 173 12.08 -1.21 -13.64
C GLU A 173 12.66 -1.48 -15.05
N GLY A 174 12.63 -0.49 -15.94
CA GLY A 174 13.23 -0.54 -17.27
C GLY A 174 12.37 -1.24 -18.33
N LEU A 175 13.02 -2.00 -19.22
CA LEU A 175 12.33 -2.73 -20.29
C LEU A 175 11.98 -4.14 -19.81
N VAL A 176 10.67 -4.43 -19.72
CA VAL A 176 10.13 -5.74 -19.37
C VAL A 176 10.37 -6.74 -20.50
N THR A 177 10.26 -6.28 -21.75
CA THR A 177 10.65 -7.07 -22.93
C THR A 177 11.53 -6.22 -23.83
N TYR A 178 12.52 -6.84 -24.47
CA TYR A 178 13.37 -6.23 -25.49
C TYR A 178 13.92 -7.30 -26.42
N LYS A 179 13.33 -7.45 -27.60
CA LYS A 179 13.72 -8.47 -28.59
C LYS A 179 13.62 -7.93 -30.01
N VAL A 180 14.60 -8.29 -30.84
CA VAL A 180 14.58 -8.05 -32.28
C VAL A 180 14.49 -9.38 -33.02
N TYR A 181 13.51 -9.53 -33.91
CA TYR A 181 13.28 -10.75 -34.68
C TYR A 181 12.70 -10.48 -36.09
N PRO A 182 12.93 -11.35 -37.09
CA PRO A 182 13.90 -12.44 -37.05
C PRO A 182 15.34 -11.90 -36.98
N ASN A 183 16.26 -12.71 -36.49
CA ASN A 183 17.69 -12.40 -36.49
C ASN A 183 18.47 -13.69 -36.78
N PRO A 184 19.12 -13.84 -37.94
CA PRO A 184 19.31 -12.84 -39.01
C PRO A 184 18.02 -12.42 -39.75
N PHE A 185 18.04 -11.29 -40.46
CA PHE A 185 16.94 -10.80 -41.31
C PHE A 185 17.43 -10.38 -42.70
N SER A 186 16.54 -10.41 -43.72
CA SER A 186 16.88 -10.04 -45.10
C SER A 186 16.12 -8.85 -45.69
N THR A 187 14.93 -8.52 -45.17
CA THR A 187 14.13 -7.38 -45.65
C THR A 187 13.73 -6.47 -44.48
N GLU A 188 13.13 -7.05 -43.45
CA GLU A 188 12.78 -6.34 -42.23
C GLU A 188 12.95 -7.21 -40.98
N ALA A 189 13.27 -6.55 -39.88
CA ALA A 189 13.15 -7.10 -38.53
C ALA A 189 12.18 -6.25 -37.71
N VAL A 190 11.65 -6.81 -36.64
CA VAL A 190 10.76 -6.13 -35.68
C VAL A 190 11.48 -6.05 -34.35
N LEU A 191 11.69 -4.83 -33.87
CA LEU A 191 11.98 -4.56 -32.46
C LEU A 191 10.65 -4.58 -31.70
N GLN A 192 10.53 -5.47 -30.74
CA GLN A 192 9.43 -5.52 -29.78
C GLN A 192 9.95 -5.22 -28.38
N PHE A 193 9.34 -4.24 -27.72
CA PHE A 193 9.64 -3.90 -26.34
C PHE A 193 8.41 -3.52 -25.54
N THR A 194 8.51 -3.62 -24.22
CA THR A 194 7.49 -3.18 -23.27
C THR A 194 8.18 -2.39 -22.17
N SER A 195 7.76 -1.14 -21.95
CA SER A 195 8.27 -0.36 -20.83
C SER A 195 7.56 -0.73 -19.54
N GLY A 196 8.33 -1.06 -18.51
CA GLY A 196 7.87 -1.22 -17.14
C GLY A 196 7.99 0.05 -16.31
N THR A 197 8.72 1.06 -16.80
CA THR A 197 8.90 2.36 -16.16
C THR A 197 8.32 3.51 -16.94
N TYR A 198 7.91 4.54 -16.20
CA TYR A 198 7.63 5.85 -16.75
C TYR A 198 8.95 6.56 -17.05
N GLY A 199 9.04 7.24 -18.20
CA GLY A 199 10.26 7.96 -18.59
C GLY A 199 10.57 7.87 -20.09
N SER A 200 11.45 8.76 -20.54
CA SER A 200 11.88 8.77 -21.94
C SER A 200 12.87 7.64 -22.21
N ILE A 201 12.66 6.91 -23.30
CA ILE A 201 13.56 5.88 -23.80
C ILE A 201 14.07 6.30 -25.18
N ASP A 202 15.38 6.25 -25.37
CA ASP A 202 16.01 6.34 -26.69
C ASP A 202 16.44 4.93 -27.13
N ILE A 203 15.94 4.48 -28.27
CA ILE A 203 16.34 3.21 -28.88
C ILE A 203 16.88 3.49 -30.27
N ALA A 204 18.09 3.03 -30.55
CA ALA A 204 18.75 3.27 -31.81
C ALA A 204 19.52 2.04 -32.31
N LEU A 205 19.70 2.02 -33.63
CA LEU A 205 20.52 1.06 -34.36
C LEU A 205 21.93 1.64 -34.53
N TYR A 206 22.94 0.85 -34.21
CA TYR A 206 24.35 1.21 -34.30
C TYR A 206 25.10 0.20 -35.17
N ASP A 207 26.15 0.66 -35.84
CA ASP A 207 27.16 -0.24 -36.41
C ASP A 207 28.15 -0.73 -35.34
N LEU A 208 29.09 -1.61 -35.73
CA LEU A 208 30.11 -2.15 -34.82
C LEU A 208 31.11 -1.10 -34.34
N LEU A 209 31.23 0.04 -35.02
CA LEU A 209 32.07 1.17 -34.58
C LEU A 209 31.34 2.08 -33.58
N GLY A 210 30.09 1.76 -33.26
CA GLY A 210 29.26 2.56 -32.34
C GLY A 210 28.66 3.81 -33.00
N ARG A 211 28.69 3.93 -34.33
CA ARG A 211 28.02 5.03 -35.03
C ARG A 211 26.53 4.77 -35.08
N ARG A 212 25.73 5.77 -34.66
CA ARG A 212 24.27 5.72 -34.72
C ARG A 212 23.83 5.76 -36.19
N ILE A 213 23.20 4.69 -36.65
CA ILE A 213 22.70 4.55 -38.02
C ILE A 213 21.26 5.06 -38.12
N GLN A 214 20.42 4.68 -37.16
CA GLN A 214 19.00 5.03 -37.17
C GLN A 214 18.45 5.18 -35.75
N THR A 215 17.60 6.18 -35.53
CA THR A 215 16.73 6.25 -34.36
C THR A 215 15.50 5.38 -34.59
N LEU A 216 15.31 4.36 -33.77
CA LEU A 216 14.15 3.47 -33.85
C LEU A 216 12.98 3.99 -33.00
N PHE A 217 13.28 4.56 -31.84
CA PHE A 217 12.29 5.15 -30.95
C PHE A 217 12.96 6.22 -30.08
N SER A 218 12.26 7.32 -29.81
CA SER A 218 12.73 8.37 -28.89
C SER A 218 11.51 9.04 -28.26
N GLY A 219 11.32 8.88 -26.95
CA GLY A 219 10.22 9.49 -26.19
C GLY A 219 9.70 8.59 -25.09
N THR A 220 8.52 8.90 -24.55
CA THR A 220 7.89 8.11 -23.49
C THR A 220 6.95 7.07 -24.11
N PRO A 221 7.28 5.77 -24.08
CA PRO A 221 6.38 4.74 -24.61
C PRO A 221 5.17 4.54 -23.68
N PRO A 222 4.04 4.03 -24.20
CA PRO A 222 2.91 3.67 -23.35
C PRO A 222 3.32 2.58 -22.36
N LEU A 223 3.02 2.82 -21.08
CA LEU A 223 3.39 1.93 -19.99
C LEU A 223 2.67 0.57 -20.13
N HIS A 224 3.41 -0.53 -19.96
CA HIS A 224 2.92 -1.92 -20.04
C HIS A 224 2.31 -2.35 -21.39
N GLN A 225 2.38 -1.52 -22.42
CA GLN A 225 1.92 -1.90 -23.75
C GLN A 225 3.10 -2.29 -24.63
N SER A 226 2.94 -3.39 -25.36
CA SER A 226 3.97 -3.85 -26.29
C SER A 226 4.05 -2.89 -27.47
N THR A 227 5.18 -2.21 -27.61
CA THR A 227 5.51 -1.36 -28.74
C THR A 227 6.30 -2.16 -29.76
N ARG A 228 5.93 -2.05 -31.04
CA ARG A 228 6.58 -2.74 -32.16
C ARG A 228 7.07 -1.72 -33.17
N ILE A 229 8.37 -1.74 -33.45
CA ILE A 229 9.02 -0.87 -34.43
C ILE A 229 9.65 -1.74 -35.52
N LYS A 230 9.36 -1.42 -36.78
CA LYS A 230 9.98 -2.09 -37.93
C LYS A 230 11.36 -1.50 -38.19
N ILE A 231 12.34 -2.37 -38.37
CA ILE A 231 13.70 -2.08 -38.82
C ILE A 231 13.78 -2.56 -40.27
N LYS A 232 13.82 -1.64 -41.22
CA LYS A 232 13.94 -1.96 -42.65
C LYS A 232 15.41 -2.06 -43.05
N SER A 233 15.71 -2.90 -44.04
CA SER A 233 17.06 -3.02 -44.62
C SER A 233 17.48 -1.83 -45.48
N ASP A 234 16.56 -0.89 -45.77
CA ASP A 234 16.81 0.26 -46.64
C ASP A 234 18.00 1.10 -46.16
N GLY A 235 19.03 1.21 -47.01
CA GLY A 235 20.25 1.96 -46.69
C GLY A 235 21.24 1.24 -45.76
N LEU A 236 20.93 0.01 -45.32
CA LEU A 236 21.87 -0.82 -44.58
C LEU A 236 22.77 -1.63 -45.53
N SER A 237 24.01 -1.85 -45.11
CA SER A 237 24.93 -2.78 -45.77
C SER A 237 24.87 -4.12 -45.06
N ALA A 238 24.98 -5.23 -45.80
CA ALA A 238 25.02 -6.56 -45.18
C ALA A 238 26.10 -6.61 -44.10
N GLY A 239 25.75 -7.10 -42.90
CA GLY A 239 26.65 -7.04 -41.76
C GLY A 239 25.97 -7.17 -40.41
N THR A 240 26.77 -6.93 -39.37
CA THR A 240 26.33 -6.99 -37.97
C THR A 240 26.06 -5.58 -37.44
N TYR A 241 24.96 -5.44 -36.72
CA TYR A 241 24.52 -4.21 -36.07
C TYR A 241 24.17 -4.47 -34.60
N ILE A 242 24.06 -3.40 -33.83
CA ILE A 242 23.63 -3.44 -32.43
C ILE A 242 22.39 -2.55 -32.29
N VAL A 243 21.28 -3.12 -31.85
CA VAL A 243 20.16 -2.33 -31.33
C VAL A 243 20.43 -2.09 -29.86
N ARG A 244 20.38 -0.82 -29.43
CA ARG A 244 20.64 -0.44 -28.03
C ARG A 244 19.55 0.49 -27.54
N SER A 245 19.07 0.24 -26.32
CA SER A 245 18.24 1.18 -25.57
C SER A 245 19.07 1.98 -24.56
N ARG A 246 18.68 3.22 -24.34
CA ARG A 246 19.17 4.08 -23.28
C ARG A 246 17.97 4.63 -22.51
N ILE A 247 17.99 4.43 -21.21
CA ILE A 247 17.07 5.01 -20.24
C ILE A 247 17.96 5.80 -19.27
N GLU A 248 17.52 6.99 -18.87
CA GLU A 248 18.25 7.83 -17.91
C GLU A 248 18.53 7.04 -16.62
N ASP A 249 19.76 7.11 -16.13
CA ASP A 249 20.25 6.42 -14.92
C ASP A 249 20.09 4.89 -14.87
N ARG A 250 19.90 4.22 -16.03
CA ARG A 250 19.76 2.76 -16.09
C ARG A 250 20.75 2.09 -17.06
N PRO A 251 21.12 0.82 -16.83
CA PRO A 251 21.93 0.05 -17.76
C PRO A 251 21.26 -0.03 -19.14
N ALA A 252 22.05 0.17 -20.19
CA ALA A 252 21.59 0.01 -21.56
C ALA A 252 21.25 -1.46 -21.84
N SER A 253 20.09 -1.74 -22.42
CA SER A 253 19.82 -3.05 -23.03
C SER A 253 20.34 -3.04 -24.45
N SER A 254 20.92 -4.15 -24.91
CA SER A 254 21.39 -4.24 -26.29
C SER A 254 21.24 -5.64 -26.87
N GLN A 255 20.96 -5.70 -28.17
CA GLN A 255 20.91 -6.94 -28.92
C GLN A 255 21.71 -6.79 -30.22
N ARG A 256 22.63 -7.73 -30.44
CA ARG A 256 23.34 -7.87 -31.71
C ARG A 256 22.40 -8.48 -32.75
N ILE A 257 22.29 -7.84 -33.91
CA ILE A 257 21.48 -8.30 -35.03
C ILE A 257 22.32 -8.43 -36.30
N VAL A 258 21.92 -9.31 -37.22
CA VAL A 258 22.63 -9.58 -38.47
C VAL A 258 21.67 -9.34 -39.63
N PHE A 259 22.07 -8.45 -40.53
CA PHE A 259 21.40 -8.23 -41.82
C PHE A 259 22.16 -9.01 -42.90
N VAL A 260 21.44 -9.86 -43.63
CA VAL A 260 21.95 -10.58 -44.81
C VAL A 260 21.26 -10.05 -46.05
N ARG A 261 22.02 -9.80 -47.11
CA ARG A 261 21.43 -9.42 -48.40
C ARG A 261 21.01 -10.72 -49.10
N ASP A 262 19.76 -10.77 -49.55
CA ASP A 262 19.27 -11.83 -50.42
C ASP A 262 20.03 -11.86 -51.76
#